data_AF-A0A085MPJ9-F1
#
_entry.id   AF-A0A085MPJ9-F1
#
_cell.length_a   1.000
_cell.length_b   1.000
_cell.length_c   1.000
_cell.angle_alpha   90.00
_cell.angle_beta   90.00
_cell.angle_gamma   90.00
#
_symmetry.space_group_name_H-M   'P 1'
#
loop_
_entity.id
_entity.type
_entity.pdbx_description
1 polymer ?
#
loop_
_entity_poly.entity_id
_entity_poly.type
_entity_poly.pdbx_seq_one_letter_code
_entity_poly.pdbx_strand_id
1 'polypeptide(L)'
;MDIAYLADLYFKFNEMNKRFQSNELNLIRTKVVISVFLSKLMLFKCNFAHGEFCQFPTLAKVSKEVKIVEDDVHLYCQHLEMLQEDFLRRFRDILSL
;
A
#
# COMPACT_ATOMS: atom_id res chain seq x y z
N MET A 1 1.41 -12.16 12.33
CA MET A 1 0.62 -11.01 11.82
C MET A 1 1.03 -10.65 10.40
N ASP A 2 2.27 -10.93 10.02
CA ASP A 2 2.84 -10.63 8.69
C ASP A 2 2.04 -11.20 7.51
N ILE A 3 1.58 -12.44 7.60
CA ILE A 3 0.77 -13.05 6.53
C ILE A 3 -0.53 -12.25 6.31
N ALA A 4 -1.17 -11.78 7.39
CA ALA A 4 -2.40 -10.98 7.29
C ALA A 4 -2.12 -9.60 6.68
N TYR A 5 -1.03 -8.96 7.11
CA TYR A 5 -0.55 -7.70 6.53
C TYR A 5 -0.24 -7.84 5.03
N LEU A 6 0.54 -8.86 4.65
CA LEU A 6 0.92 -9.11 3.27
C LEU A 6 -0.28 -9.48 2.41
N ALA A 7 -1.21 -10.31 2.91
CA ALA A 7 -2.43 -10.67 2.17
C ALA A 7 -3.25 -9.42 1.78
N ASP A 8 -3.47 -8.51 2.73
CA ASP A 8 -4.18 -7.26 2.47
C ASP A 8 -3.38 -6.33 1.52
N LEU A 9 -2.05 -6.27 1.66
CA LEU A 9 -1.20 -5.46 0.78
C LEU A 9 -1.22 -5.98 -0.68
N TYR A 10 -1.07 -7.29 -0.87
CA TYR A 10 -1.13 -7.93 -2.19
C TYR A 10 -2.50 -7.80 -2.82
N PHE A 11 -3.58 -7.85 -2.03
CA PHE A 11 -4.91 -7.55 -2.53
C PHE A 11 -4.98 -6.15 -3.14
N LYS A 12 -4.39 -5.14 -2.48
CA LYS A 12 -4.35 -3.75 -3.01
C LYS A 12 -3.50 -3.63 -4.27
N PHE A 13 -2.38 -4.35 -4.36
CA PHE A 13 -1.61 -4.41 -5.60
C PHE A 13 -2.41 -5.03 -6.74
N ASN A 14 -3.13 -6.12 -6.48
CA ASN A 14 -3.98 -6.75 -7.49
C ASN A 14 -5.07 -5.80 -7.97
N GLU A 15 -5.68 -5.02 -7.08
CA GLU A 15 -6.66 -4.00 -7.46
C GLU A 15 -6.04 -2.90 -8.33
N MET A 16 -4.80 -2.48 -8.07
CA MET A 16 -4.09 -1.55 -8.94
C MET A 16 -3.75 -2.20 -10.30
N ASN A 17 -3.24 -3.43 -10.29
CA ASN A 17 -2.85 -4.15 -11.50
C ASN A 17 -4.04 -4.41 -12.42
N LYS A 18 -5.22 -4.70 -11.88
CA LYS A 18 -6.47 -4.79 -12.66
C LYS A 18 -6.77 -3.48 -13.38
N ARG A 19 -6.52 -2.32 -12.76
CA ARG A 19 -6.66 -1.02 -13.42
C ARG A 19 -5.68 -0.86 -14.57
N PHE A 20 -4.48 -1.45 -14.48
CA PHE A 20 -3.49 -1.49 -15.56
C PHE A 20 -3.78 -2.52 -16.67
N GLN A 21 -4.79 -3.37 -16.52
CA GLN A 21 -5.21 -4.32 -17.55
C GLN A 21 -6.44 -3.84 -18.32
N SER A 22 -6.97 -2.66 -18.00
CA SER A 22 -8.09 -2.06 -18.71
C SER A 22 -7.68 -1.58 -20.12
N ASN A 23 -8.53 -1.84 -21.12
CA ASN A 23 -8.31 -1.41 -22.50
C ASN A 23 -8.30 0.13 -22.70
N GLU A 24 -8.62 0.90 -21.67
CA GLU A 24 -8.68 2.37 -21.75
C GLU A 24 -7.49 3.09 -21.08
N LEU A 25 -6.34 2.43 -20.91
CA LEU A 25 -5.16 3.07 -20.33
C LEU A 25 -4.43 3.96 -21.32
N ASN A 26 -4.16 5.18 -20.88
CA ASN A 26 -3.18 6.06 -21.48
C ASN A 26 -2.18 6.52 -20.41
N LEU A 27 -1.15 7.27 -20.82
CA LEU A 27 -0.11 7.74 -19.91
C LEU A 27 -0.67 8.59 -18.76
N ILE A 28 -1.66 9.46 -19.03
CA ILE A 28 -2.29 10.31 -18.02
C ILE A 28 -2.99 9.44 -16.96
N ARG A 29 -3.81 8.48 -17.39
CA ARG A 29 -4.51 7.56 -16.48
C ARG A 29 -3.54 6.70 -15.69
N THR A 30 -2.47 6.23 -16.33
CA THR A 30 -1.40 5.46 -15.67
C THR A 30 -0.74 6.29 -14.57
N LYS A 31 -0.35 7.54 -14.87
CA LYS A 31 0.19 8.49 -13.89
C LYS A 31 -0.75 8.70 -12.72
N VAL A 32 -2.05 8.89 -12.98
CA VAL A 32 -3.06 9.07 -11.93
C VAL A 32 -3.18 7.83 -11.04
N VAL A 33 -3.25 6.63 -11.62
CA VAL A 33 -3.37 5.38 -10.85
C VAL A 33 -2.15 5.18 -9.94
N ILE A 34 -0.94 5.39 -10.47
CA ILE A 34 0.31 5.27 -9.70
C ILE A 34 0.36 6.33 -8.60
N SER A 35 0.06 7.59 -8.92
CA SER A 35 0.09 8.70 -7.95
C SER A 35 -0.88 8.48 -6.80
N VAL A 36 -2.11 8.05 -7.10
CA VAL A 36 -3.10 7.71 -6.08
C VAL A 36 -2.64 6.56 -5.20
N PHE A 37 -1.98 5.54 -5.77
CA PHE A 37 -1.47 4.42 -5.00
C PHE A 37 -0.31 4.84 -4.08
N LEU A 38 0.63 5.65 -4.58
CA LEU A 38 1.73 6.22 -3.78
C LEU A 38 1.19 7.01 -2.58
N SER A 39 0.19 7.87 -2.78
CA SER A 39 -0.44 8.62 -1.68
C SER A 39 -1.12 7.69 -0.68
N LYS A 40 -1.73 6.59 -1.14
CA LYS A 40 -2.33 5.58 -0.26
C LYS A 40 -1.30 4.87 0.59
N LEU A 41 -0.12 4.54 0.07
CA LEU A 41 0.96 3.91 0.87
C LEU A 41 1.34 4.78 2.07
N MET A 42 1.48 6.10 1.86
CA MET A 42 1.78 7.04 2.95
C MET A 42 0.63 7.20 3.93
N LEU A 43 -0.61 7.20 3.44
CA LEU A 43 -1.77 7.19 4.31
C LEU A 43 -1.79 5.93 5.18
N PHE A 44 -1.51 4.75 4.60
CA PHE A 44 -1.45 3.50 5.37
C PHE A 44 -0.35 3.53 6.43
N LYS A 45 0.85 4.03 6.09
CA LYS A 45 1.94 4.24 7.05
C LYS A 45 1.50 5.14 8.20
N CYS A 46 0.88 6.28 7.89
CA CYS A 46 0.37 7.21 8.90
C CYS A 46 -0.65 6.53 9.82
N ASN A 47 -1.62 5.81 9.25
CA ASN A 47 -2.66 5.14 10.03
C ASN A 47 -2.08 4.03 10.91
N PHE A 48 -1.11 3.27 10.41
CA PHE A 48 -0.43 2.23 11.18
C PHE A 48 0.31 2.83 12.38
N ALA A 49 0.98 3.97 12.21
CA ALA A 49 1.63 4.70 13.30
C ALA A 49 0.62 5.16 14.38
N HIS A 50 -0.66 5.35 14.03
CA HIS A 50 -1.75 5.66 14.96
C HIS A 50 -2.48 4.40 15.49
N GLY A 51 -2.03 3.20 15.14
CA GLY A 51 -2.71 1.95 15.51
C GLY A 51 -4.03 1.70 14.74
N GLU A 52 -4.24 2.39 13.63
CA GLU A 52 -5.43 2.27 12.79
C GLU A 52 -5.18 1.29 11.63
N PHE A 53 -5.82 0.12 11.71
CA PHE A 53 -5.66 -0.96 10.72
C PHE A 53 -6.89 -1.17 9.84
N CYS A 54 -7.90 -0.31 9.90
CA CYS A 54 -9.20 -0.56 9.24
C CYS A 54 -9.11 -0.73 7.71
N GLN A 55 -8.08 -0.19 7.07
CA GLN A 55 -7.83 -0.39 5.64
C GLN A 55 -7.24 -1.76 5.32
N PHE A 56 -6.77 -2.51 6.31
CA PHE A 56 -6.20 -3.85 6.22
C PHE A 56 -7.13 -4.82 6.97
N PRO A 57 -8.24 -5.26 6.36
CA PRO A 57 -9.30 -5.99 7.07
C PRO A 57 -8.85 -7.34 7.63
N THR A 58 -7.94 -8.04 6.96
CA THR A 58 -7.38 -9.30 7.46
C THR A 58 -6.50 -9.03 8.67
N LEU A 59 -5.62 -8.03 8.59
CA LEU A 59 -4.77 -7.62 9.71
C LEU A 59 -5.60 -7.09 10.89
N ALA A 60 -6.60 -6.24 10.65
CA ALA A 60 -7.49 -5.69 11.67
C ALA A 60 -8.34 -6.76 12.36
N LYS A 61 -8.63 -7.88 11.68
CA LYS A 61 -9.28 -9.03 12.31
C LYS A 61 -8.30 -9.74 13.24
N VAL A 62 -7.09 -10.04 12.76
CA VAL A 62 -6.06 -10.70 13.57
C VAL A 62 -5.65 -9.83 14.77
N SER A 63 -5.61 -8.51 14.61
CA SER A 63 -5.22 -7.57 15.66
C SER A 63 -6.19 -7.54 16.86
N LYS A 64 -7.41 -8.07 16.71
CA LYS A 64 -8.39 -8.23 17.79
C LYS A 64 -8.12 -9.48 18.63
N GLU A 65 -7.48 -10.50 18.05
CA GLU A 65 -7.16 -11.76 18.71
C GLU A 65 -5.74 -11.74 19.26
N VAL A 66 -4.82 -11.12 18.54
CA VAL A 66 -3.39 -10.99 18.88
C VAL A 66 -3.00 -9.53 18.76
N LYS A 67 -2.52 -8.93 19.85
CA LYS A 67 -2.06 -7.54 19.83
C LYS A 67 -0.86 -7.39 18.88
N ILE A 68 -0.96 -6.44 17.95
CA ILE A 68 0.20 -6.01 17.15
C ILE A 68 1.16 -5.27 18.07
N VAL A 69 2.39 -5.76 18.19
CA VAL A 69 3.43 -5.13 19.01
C VAL A 69 4.04 -3.95 18.26
N GLU A 70 4.65 -3.01 18.98
CA GLU A 70 5.19 -1.78 18.42
C GLU A 70 6.25 -2.04 17.34
N ASP A 71 7.10 -3.05 17.55
CA ASP A 71 8.12 -3.45 16.57
C ASP A 71 7.51 -3.90 15.23
N ASP A 72 6.39 -4.63 15.27
CA ASP A 72 5.67 -5.04 14.05
C ASP A 72 5.06 -3.82 13.33
N VAL A 73 4.49 -2.87 14.09
CA VAL A 73 4.00 -1.61 13.51
C VAL A 73 5.13 -0.85 12.83
N HIS A 74 6.29 -0.74 13.48
CA HIS A 74 7.45 -0.07 12.91
C HIS A 74 7.93 -0.76 11.63
N LEU A 75 8.02 -2.09 11.64
CA LEU A 75 8.40 -2.90 10.48
C LEU A 75 7.44 -2.68 9.30
N TYR A 76 6.13 -2.68 9.55
CA TYR A 76 5.14 -2.44 8.50
C TYR A 76 5.19 -1.02 7.95
N CYS A 77 5.38 -0.01 8.81
CA CYS A 77 5.58 1.37 8.40
C CYS A 77 6.83 1.54 7.52
N GLN A 78 7.95 0.92 7.93
CA GLN A 78 9.19 0.95 7.15
C GLN A 78 9.02 0.26 5.79
N HIS A 79 8.33 -0.89 5.76
CA HIS A 79 8.05 -1.58 4.51
C HIS A 79 7.19 -0.76 3.55
N LEU A 80 6.15 -0.06 4.05
CA LEU A 80 5.31 0.82 3.24
C LEU A 80 6.09 2.01 2.66
N GLU A 81 7.05 2.54 3.41
CA GLU A 81 7.96 3.61 2.96
C GLU A 81 8.94 3.13 1.90
N MET A 82 9.64 2.02 2.13
CA MET A 82 10.54 1.42 1.14
C MET A 82 9.80 1.11 -0.17
N LEU A 83 8.57 0.59 -0.06
CA LEU A 83 7.73 0.32 -1.21
C LEU A 83 7.34 1.61 -1.96
N GLN A 84 7.04 2.69 -1.25
CA GLN A 84 6.75 3.98 -1.87
C GLN A 84 7.98 4.48 -2.66
N GLU A 85 9.16 4.43 -2.05
CA GLU A 85 10.43 4.83 -2.68
C GLU A 85 10.73 4.00 -3.93
N ASP A 86 10.50 2.68 -3.86
CA ASP A 86 10.66 1.79 -5.00
C ASP A 86 9.70 2.13 -6.15
N PHE A 87 8.44 2.45 -5.85
CA PHE A 87 7.47 2.89 -6.85
C PHE A 87 7.87 4.24 -7.46
N LEU A 88 8.31 5.21 -6.65
CA LEU A 88 8.82 6.50 -7.13
C LEU A 88 10.01 6.31 -8.08
N ARG A 89 10.93 5.39 -7.74
CA ARG A 89 12.08 5.06 -8.59
C ARG A 89 11.64 4.37 -9.87
N ARG A 90 10.76 3.38 -9.78
CA ARG A 90 10.32 2.54 -10.91
C ARG A 90 9.50 3.32 -11.93
N PHE A 91 8.66 4.25 -11.47
CA PHE A 91 7.72 4.99 -12.30
C PHE A 91 8.10 6.46 -12.48
N ARG A 92 9.36 6.82 -12.21
CA ARG A 92 9.89 8.19 -12.31
C ARG A 92 9.44 8.89 -13.59
N ASP A 93 9.67 8.26 -14.73
CA ASP A 93 9.42 8.87 -16.04
C ASP A 93 7.92 9.19 -16.21
N ILE A 94 7.04 8.26 -15.83
CA ILE A 94 5.58 8.45 -15.89
C ILE A 94 5.13 9.53 -14.92
N LEU A 95 5.72 9.61 -13.73
CA LEU A 95 5.38 10.61 -12.73
C LEU A 95 5.85 12.02 -13.14
N SER A 96 6.95 12.12 -13.89
CA SER A 96 7.49 13.39 -14.40
C SER A 96 6.82 13.93 -15.67
N LEU A 97 5.88 13.19 -16.26
CA LEU A 97 5.11 13.61 -17.45
C LEU A 97 4.28 14.88 -17.24
#